data_AF-A0A1I6HDL3-F1
#
_entry.id   AF-A0A1I6HDL3-F1
#
_cell.length_a   1.000
_cell.length_b   1.000
_cell.length_c   1.000
_cell.angle_alpha   90.00
_cell.angle_beta   90.00
_cell.angle_gamma   90.00
#
_symmetry.space_group_name_H-M   'P 1'
#
loop_
_entity.id
_entity.type
_entity.pdbx_description
1 polymer ?
#
loop_
_entity_poly.entity_id
_entity_poly.type
_entity_poly.pdbx_seq_one_letter_code
_entity_poly.pdbx_strand_id
1 'polypeptide(L)'
;MTLFVDMDEVIADTYGAHIKRVNERYNMNLTKEACRGGEVWQQLPDHREAIWRHYFEPGFFRELDPIAGSQEVLRELSEKYEVYIASAAMQFPDSLKEKHEWLDEYFPFIHWSKRILCGDKHILRGDVLIDDRSHNLEHFVGRSLIFTSPHNVNTTAFERVNSWEEVCSKLL
;
A
#
# COMPACT_ATOMS: atom_id res chain seq x y z
N MET A 1 21.44 -1.35 -5.01
CA MET A 1 20.21 -0.66 -5.46
C MET A 1 19.39 -0.31 -4.23
N THR A 2 18.82 0.88 -4.20
CA THR A 2 17.86 1.35 -3.20
C THR A 2 16.45 1.18 -3.74
N LEU A 3 15.64 0.40 -3.05
CA LEU A 3 14.26 0.06 -3.39
C LEU A 3 13.33 0.69 -2.34
N PHE A 4 12.42 1.55 -2.78
CA PHE A 4 11.30 2.03 -1.96
C PHE A 4 10.05 1.23 -2.27
N VAL A 5 9.31 0.87 -1.22
CA VAL A 5 8.08 0.08 -1.31
C VAL A 5 7.01 0.76 -0.49
N ASP A 6 5.87 1.06 -1.11
CA ASP A 6 4.71 1.55 -0.39
C ASP A 6 4.14 0.51 0.57
N MET A 7 3.40 0.97 1.57
CA MET A 7 2.71 0.11 2.50
C MET A 7 1.28 -0.22 2.06
N ASP A 8 0.43 0.79 1.97
CA ASP A 8 -1.00 0.61 1.74
C ASP A 8 -1.23 0.16 0.30
N GLU A 9 -2.09 -0.84 0.09
CA GLU A 9 -2.41 -1.44 -1.21
C GLU A 9 -1.22 -2.08 -1.97
N VAL A 10 -0.04 -2.16 -1.33
CA VAL A 10 1.17 -2.80 -1.88
C VAL A 10 1.66 -3.97 -1.01
N ILE A 11 1.81 -3.77 0.31
CA ILE A 11 2.07 -4.86 1.27
C ILE A 11 0.92 -5.06 2.28
N ALA A 12 0.06 -4.07 2.48
CA ALA A 12 -1.05 -4.10 3.43
C ALA A 12 -2.39 -3.79 2.72
N ASP A 13 -3.41 -4.62 2.89
CA ASP A 13 -4.67 -4.55 2.12
C ASP A 13 -5.68 -3.53 2.69
N THR A 14 -5.36 -2.23 2.61
CA THR A 14 -6.28 -1.15 3.01
C THR A 14 -7.57 -1.10 2.19
N TYR A 15 -7.51 -1.43 0.90
CA TYR A 15 -8.69 -1.49 0.03
C TYR A 15 -9.68 -2.56 0.52
N GLY A 16 -9.18 -3.76 0.81
CA GLY A 16 -9.96 -4.84 1.40
C GLY A 16 -10.52 -4.49 2.77
N ALA A 17 -9.74 -3.81 3.61
CA ALA A 17 -10.18 -3.36 4.94
C ALA A 17 -11.38 -2.40 4.87
N HIS A 18 -11.38 -1.45 3.93
CA HIS A 18 -12.54 -0.58 3.71
C HIS A 18 -13.78 -1.36 3.30
N ILE A 19 -13.65 -2.30 2.36
CA ILE A 19 -14.76 -3.16 1.91
C ILE A 19 -15.31 -3.98 3.08
N LYS A 20 -14.43 -4.61 3.86
CA LYS A 20 -14.82 -5.42 5.03
C LYS A 20 -15.64 -4.61 6.02
N ARG A 21 -15.15 -3.43 6.42
CA ARG A 21 -15.84 -2.56 7.39
C ARG A 21 -17.18 -2.04 6.87
N VAL A 22 -17.27 -1.68 5.58
CA VAL A 22 -18.54 -1.29 4.96
C VAL A 22 -19.54 -2.45 4.99
N ASN A 23 -19.10 -3.64 4.55
CA ASN A 23 -19.97 -4.82 4.50
C ASN A 23 -20.50 -5.18 5.88
N GLU A 24 -19.64 -5.16 6.91
CA GLU A 24 -20.02 -5.40 8.30
C GLU A 24 -20.97 -4.31 8.84
N ARG A 25 -20.67 -3.03 8.60
CA ARG A 25 -21.44 -1.90 9.16
C ARG A 25 -22.81 -1.73 8.51
N TYR A 26 -22.92 -2.00 7.22
CA TYR A 26 -24.12 -1.74 6.43
C TYR A 26 -24.81 -3.02 5.93
N ASN A 27 -24.34 -4.20 6.36
CA ASN A 27 -24.84 -5.51 5.92
C ASN A 27 -24.88 -5.62 4.38
N MET A 28 -23.78 -5.23 3.74
CA MET A 28 -23.59 -5.22 2.29
C MET A 28 -22.71 -6.40 1.83
N ASN A 29 -22.64 -6.62 0.52
CA ASN A 29 -21.78 -7.61 -0.14
C ASN A 29 -20.93 -6.97 -1.25
N LEU A 30 -20.29 -5.84 -0.95
CA LEU A 30 -19.36 -5.18 -1.87
C LEU A 30 -18.12 -6.04 -2.08
N THR A 31 -17.64 -6.14 -3.32
CA THR A 31 -16.43 -6.89 -3.68
C THR A 31 -15.39 -5.97 -4.34
N LYS A 32 -14.12 -6.39 -4.36
CA LYS A 32 -13.05 -5.64 -5.05
C LYS A 32 -13.36 -5.51 -6.54
N GLU A 33 -13.89 -6.56 -7.14
CA GLU A 33 -14.30 -6.60 -8.56
C GLU A 33 -15.38 -5.57 -8.84
N ALA A 34 -16.36 -5.41 -7.95
CA ALA A 34 -17.41 -4.40 -8.10
C ALA A 34 -16.86 -2.97 -8.02
N CYS A 35 -15.70 -2.77 -7.38
CA CYS A 35 -15.06 -1.47 -7.26
C CYS A 35 -13.95 -1.20 -8.29
N ARG A 36 -13.71 -2.16 -9.20
CA ARG A 36 -12.64 -2.09 -10.18
C ARG A 36 -12.76 -0.84 -11.06
N GLY A 37 -11.64 -0.15 -11.27
CA GLY A 37 -11.56 1.09 -12.03
C GLY A 37 -11.78 2.34 -11.21
N GLY A 38 -11.98 2.19 -9.90
CA GLY A 38 -12.14 3.31 -9.00
C GLY A 38 -11.95 2.92 -7.55
N GLU A 39 -12.37 3.85 -6.74
CA GLU A 39 -12.11 3.89 -5.33
C GLU A 39 -13.33 3.42 -4.53
N VAL A 40 -13.16 2.82 -3.35
CA VAL A 40 -14.30 2.22 -2.60
C VAL A 40 -15.42 3.24 -2.36
N TRP A 41 -15.08 4.49 -2.02
CA TRP A 41 -16.04 5.57 -1.76
C TRP A 41 -16.66 6.17 -3.02
N GLN A 42 -16.09 5.93 -4.20
CA GLN A 42 -16.74 6.31 -5.46
C GLN A 42 -17.90 5.37 -5.79
N GLN A 43 -17.82 4.10 -5.37
CA GLN A 43 -18.91 3.13 -5.55
C GLN A 43 -20.04 3.32 -4.53
N LEU A 44 -19.73 3.92 -3.38
CA LEU A 44 -20.67 4.17 -2.30
C LEU A 44 -20.71 5.66 -1.94
N PRO A 45 -21.23 6.52 -2.83
CA PRO A 45 -21.22 7.97 -2.62
C PRO A 45 -21.93 8.39 -1.33
N ASP A 46 -23.03 7.72 -0.97
CA ASP A 46 -23.79 7.98 0.26
C ASP A 46 -23.02 7.61 1.53
N HIS A 47 -21.96 6.80 1.43
CA HIS A 47 -21.12 6.35 2.54
C HIS A 47 -19.70 6.92 2.50
N ARG A 48 -19.42 7.89 1.61
CA ARG A 48 -18.07 8.45 1.43
C ARG A 48 -17.44 8.94 2.73
N GLU A 49 -18.19 9.69 3.55
CA GLU A 49 -17.67 10.21 4.82
C GLU A 49 -17.40 9.06 5.81
N ALA A 50 -18.27 8.06 5.86
CA ALA A 50 -18.07 6.90 6.72
C ALA A 50 -16.83 6.08 6.31
N ILE A 51 -16.58 5.93 5.01
CA ILE A 51 -15.40 5.26 4.49
C ILE A 51 -14.13 6.03 4.84
N TRP A 52 -14.16 7.36 4.69
CA TRP A 52 -13.05 8.24 5.09
C TRP A 52 -12.77 8.15 6.60
N ARG A 53 -13.80 8.01 7.43
CA ARG A 53 -13.64 7.87 8.89
C ARG A 53 -12.94 6.60 9.32
N HIS A 54 -12.86 5.56 8.49
CA HIS A 54 -12.10 4.35 8.82
C HIS A 54 -10.65 4.66 9.19
N TYR A 55 -10.00 5.62 8.52
CA TYR A 55 -8.61 6.01 8.83
C TYR A 55 -8.42 6.62 10.23
N PHE A 56 -9.51 7.05 10.89
CA PHE A 56 -9.50 7.60 12.25
C PHE A 56 -9.96 6.59 13.30
N GLU A 57 -10.39 5.41 12.89
CA GLU A 57 -10.82 4.36 13.80
C GLU A 57 -9.59 3.58 14.30
N PRO A 58 -9.39 3.48 15.62
CA PRO A 58 -8.33 2.65 16.17
C PRO A 58 -8.38 1.23 15.61
N GLY A 59 -7.22 0.69 15.29
CA GLY A 59 -7.05 -0.63 14.69
C GLY A 59 -7.08 -0.66 13.17
N PHE A 60 -7.43 0.45 12.48
CA PHE A 60 -7.55 0.42 11.01
C PHE A 60 -6.27 -0.01 10.31
N PHE A 61 -5.13 0.59 10.64
CA PHE A 61 -3.87 0.21 10.02
C PHE A 61 -3.27 -1.02 10.70
N ARG A 62 -3.59 -1.22 11.98
CA ARG A 62 -3.05 -2.32 12.78
C ARG A 62 -3.58 -3.70 12.38
N GLU A 63 -4.80 -3.78 11.87
CA GLU A 63 -5.51 -5.03 11.54
C GLU A 63 -5.52 -5.34 10.04
N LEU A 64 -4.70 -4.65 9.24
CA LEU A 64 -4.63 -4.89 7.79
C LEU A 64 -4.06 -6.27 7.50
N ASP A 65 -4.69 -6.99 6.57
CA ASP A 65 -4.15 -8.24 6.07
C ASP A 65 -2.92 -7.98 5.18
N PRO A 66 -1.81 -8.73 5.32
CA PRO A 66 -0.70 -8.66 4.39
C PRO A 66 -1.12 -9.10 2.98
N ILE A 67 -0.63 -8.40 1.96
CA ILE A 67 -0.85 -8.77 0.56
C ILE A 67 -0.06 -10.05 0.25
N ALA A 68 -0.70 -11.00 -0.41
CA ALA A 68 -0.14 -12.32 -0.70
C ALA A 68 1.24 -12.23 -1.40
N GLY A 69 2.20 -13.03 -0.92
CA GLY A 69 3.58 -13.09 -1.42
C GLY A 69 4.51 -11.96 -0.96
N SER A 70 3.98 -10.88 -0.37
CA SER A 70 4.77 -9.70 0.02
C SER A 70 5.91 -10.02 0.99
N GLN A 71 5.64 -10.79 2.04
CA GLN A 71 6.62 -11.11 3.09
C GLN A 71 7.78 -11.96 2.57
N GLU A 72 7.51 -12.93 1.69
CA GLU A 72 8.53 -13.80 1.12
C GLU A 72 9.43 -13.03 0.16
N VAL A 73 8.83 -12.34 -0.81
CA VAL A 73 9.59 -11.62 -1.84
C VAL A 73 10.36 -10.44 -1.26
N LEU A 74 9.78 -9.69 -0.30
CA LEU A 74 10.52 -8.58 0.33
C LEU A 74 11.68 -9.04 1.19
N ARG A 75 11.60 -10.22 1.80
CA ARG A 75 12.72 -10.80 2.54
C ARG A 75 13.88 -11.11 1.59
N GLU A 76 13.62 -11.77 0.46
CA GLU A 76 14.64 -12.05 -0.55
C GLU A 76 15.23 -10.77 -1.16
N LEU A 77 14.38 -9.78 -1.46
CA LEU A 77 14.84 -8.48 -1.96
C LEU A 77 15.72 -7.75 -0.92
N SER A 78 15.42 -7.90 0.37
CA SER A 78 16.20 -7.28 1.46
C SER A 78 17.58 -7.91 1.64
N GLU A 79 17.80 -9.13 1.15
CA GLU A 79 19.13 -9.77 1.14
C GLU A 79 20.00 -9.25 -0.02
N LYS A 80 19.38 -8.76 -1.09
CA LYS A 80 20.07 -8.31 -2.32
C LYS A 80 20.19 -6.79 -2.43
N TYR A 81 19.25 -6.04 -1.85
CA TYR A 81 19.08 -4.61 -2.05
C TYR A 81 18.85 -3.86 -0.72
N GLU A 82 19.05 -2.54 -0.76
CA GLU A 82 18.69 -1.65 0.33
C GLU A 82 17.20 -1.33 0.25
N VAL A 83 16.37 -2.14 0.90
CA VAL A 83 14.91 -2.00 0.89
C VAL A 83 14.45 -1.05 2.00
N TYR A 84 13.60 -0.09 1.62
CA TYR A 84 12.95 0.86 2.52
C TYR A 84 11.45 0.81 2.32
N ILE A 85 10.70 0.82 3.42
CA ILE A 85 9.25 1.03 3.37
C ILE A 85 9.02 2.54 3.42
N ALA A 86 8.27 3.08 2.46
CA ALA A 86 7.91 4.50 2.41
C ALA A 86 6.40 4.62 2.42
N SER A 87 5.81 5.17 3.48
CA SER A 87 4.35 5.27 3.62
C SER A 87 3.93 6.62 4.18
N ALA A 88 2.76 7.10 3.78
CA ALA A 88 2.13 8.25 4.41
C ALA A 88 1.63 7.87 5.81
N ALA A 89 1.84 8.72 6.82
CA ALA A 89 1.38 8.43 8.19
C ALA A 89 0.88 9.65 8.96
N MET A 90 1.40 10.84 8.66
CA MET A 90 1.14 12.05 9.46
C MET A 90 -0.29 12.58 9.33
N GLN A 91 -1.07 12.07 8.37
CA GLN A 91 -2.43 12.54 8.10
C GLN A 91 -3.45 12.09 9.15
N PHE A 92 -3.22 10.94 9.81
CA PHE A 92 -4.18 10.36 10.75
C PHE A 92 -3.50 10.05 12.10
N PRO A 93 -4.14 10.37 13.25
CA PRO A 93 -3.50 10.32 14.57
C PRO A 93 -2.82 9.00 14.92
N ASP A 94 -3.50 7.88 14.68
CA ASP A 94 -2.99 6.55 15.06
C ASP A 94 -2.13 5.89 13.97
N SER A 95 -2.13 6.43 12.75
CA SER A 95 -1.52 5.80 11.58
C SER A 95 -0.02 5.54 11.76
N LEU A 96 0.73 6.51 12.30
CA LEU A 96 2.18 6.33 12.51
C LEU A 96 2.48 5.16 13.45
N LYS A 97 1.80 5.12 14.60
CA LYS A 97 1.98 4.08 15.61
C LYS A 97 1.56 2.71 15.05
N GLU A 98 0.37 2.63 14.48
CA GLU A 98 -0.19 1.37 14.01
C GLU A 98 0.58 0.78 12.84
N LYS A 99 1.03 1.61 11.88
CA LYS A 99 1.88 1.17 10.77
C LYS A 99 3.23 0.66 11.26
N HIS A 100 3.82 1.33 12.26
CA HIS A 100 5.07 0.89 12.87
C HIS A 100 4.91 -0.49 13.52
N GLU A 101 3.89 -0.67 14.36
CA GLU A 101 3.60 -1.94 15.05
C GLU A 101 3.21 -3.05 14.07
N TRP A 102 2.48 -2.73 13.00
CA TRP A 102 2.13 -3.67 11.93
C TRP A 102 3.38 -4.19 11.20
N LEU A 103 4.35 -3.29 10.92
CA LEU A 103 5.62 -3.69 10.31
C LEU A 103 6.46 -4.57 11.24
N ASP A 104 6.40 -4.36 12.56
CA ASP A 104 7.07 -5.25 13.52
C ASP A 104 6.48 -6.67 13.52
N GLU A 105 5.16 -6.79 13.36
CA GLU A 105 4.49 -8.09 13.32
C GLU A 105 4.77 -8.85 12.01
N TYR A 106 4.54 -8.21 10.86
CA TYR A 106 4.53 -8.92 9.58
C TYR A 106 5.86 -8.84 8.82
N PHE A 107 6.67 -7.81 9.05
CA PHE A 107 7.94 -7.56 8.36
C PHE A 107 9.10 -7.33 9.35
N PRO A 108 9.33 -8.23 10.34
CA PRO A 108 10.33 -8.01 11.39
C PRO A 108 11.77 -7.91 10.86
N PHE A 109 12.02 -8.38 9.63
CA PHE A 109 13.30 -8.25 8.94
C PHE A 109 13.56 -6.83 8.39
N ILE A 110 12.53 -5.98 8.28
CA ILE A 110 12.69 -4.56 7.94
C ILE A 110 12.97 -3.77 9.22
N HIS A 111 14.26 -3.47 9.44
CA HIS A 111 14.72 -2.69 10.57
C HIS A 111 14.04 -1.31 10.64
N TRP A 112 13.79 -0.78 11.85
CA TRP A 112 13.07 0.48 12.04
C TRP A 112 13.67 1.67 11.29
N SER A 113 15.00 1.69 11.12
CA SER A 113 15.69 2.76 10.37
C SER A 113 15.47 2.72 8.85
N LYS A 114 14.83 1.65 8.34
CA LYS A 114 14.41 1.48 6.95
C LYS A 114 12.93 1.83 6.72
N ARG A 115 12.24 2.33 7.74
CA ARG A 115 10.83 2.75 7.68
C ARG A 115 10.77 4.27 7.57
N ILE A 116 10.28 4.76 6.44
CA ILE A 116 10.12 6.17 6.12
C ILE A 116 8.63 6.49 6.19
N LEU A 117 8.17 6.99 7.33
CA LEU A 117 6.81 7.45 7.52
C LEU A 117 6.77 8.97 7.28
N CYS A 118 6.37 9.37 6.08
CA CYS A 118 6.47 10.75 5.59
C CYS A 118 5.09 11.31 5.18
N GLY A 119 5.04 12.54 4.68
CA GLY A 119 3.82 13.11 4.09
C GLY A 119 3.73 12.90 2.59
N ASP A 120 4.84 13.12 1.89
CA ASP A 120 4.94 13.08 0.44
C ASP A 120 6.26 12.39 0.02
N LYS A 121 6.18 11.53 -1.00
CA LYS A 121 7.28 10.70 -1.49
C LYS A 121 8.16 11.40 -2.55
N HIS A 122 7.85 12.62 -2.99
CA HIS A 122 8.65 13.33 -4.02
C HIS A 122 10.12 13.55 -3.61
N ILE A 123 10.40 13.57 -2.31
CA ILE A 123 11.76 13.73 -1.75
C ILE A 123 12.61 12.47 -1.85
N LEU A 124 12.01 11.31 -2.12
CA LEU A 124 12.72 10.04 -2.17
C LEU A 124 13.71 10.03 -3.35
N ARG A 125 14.89 9.46 -3.10
CA ARG A 125 15.98 9.32 -4.06
C ARG A 125 16.54 7.92 -3.94
N GLY A 126 16.39 7.14 -5.01
CA GLY A 126 16.77 5.73 -5.08
C GLY A 126 16.59 5.24 -6.51
N ASP A 127 16.66 3.93 -6.72
CA ASP A 127 16.64 3.38 -8.07
C ASP A 127 15.25 2.88 -8.49
N VAL A 128 14.46 2.36 -7.54
CA VAL A 128 13.12 1.80 -7.81
C VAL A 128 12.12 2.24 -6.76
N LEU A 129 10.89 2.56 -7.19
CA LEU A 129 9.73 2.77 -6.32
C LEU A 129 8.59 1.83 -6.76
N ILE A 130 8.08 1.04 -5.83
CA ILE A 130 6.87 0.21 -5.99
C ILE A 130 5.74 0.89 -5.20
N ASP A 131 4.70 1.34 -5.89
CA ASP A 131 3.61 2.13 -5.32
C ASP A 131 2.31 1.87 -6.11
N ASP A 132 1.14 1.92 -5.48
CA ASP A 132 -0.14 1.81 -6.19
C ASP A 132 -0.62 3.17 -6.72
N ARG A 133 -0.09 4.29 -6.21
CA ARG A 133 -0.54 5.64 -6.53
C ARG A 133 0.31 6.29 -7.60
N SER A 134 -0.32 6.60 -8.74
CA SER A 134 0.36 7.26 -9.88
C SER A 134 1.07 8.55 -9.49
N HIS A 135 0.47 9.40 -8.66
CA HIS A 135 1.06 10.69 -8.27
C HIS A 135 2.39 10.56 -7.52
N ASN A 136 2.59 9.47 -6.76
CA ASN A 136 3.88 9.17 -6.13
C ASN A 136 4.93 8.78 -7.19
N LEU A 137 4.51 8.03 -8.21
CA LEU A 137 5.35 7.53 -9.29
C LEU A 137 5.73 8.60 -10.33
N GLU A 138 4.85 9.58 -10.58
CA GLU A 138 5.05 10.66 -11.56
C GLU A 138 6.26 11.54 -11.25
N HIS A 139 6.54 11.75 -9.96
CA HIS A 139 7.63 12.61 -9.50
C HIS A 139 8.89 11.84 -9.09
N PHE A 140 8.83 10.50 -9.09
CA PHE A 140 9.96 9.68 -8.70
C PHE A 140 11.02 9.65 -9.79
N VAL A 141 12.25 9.99 -9.42
CA VAL A 141 13.40 9.95 -10.33
C VAL A 141 14.06 8.58 -10.18
N GLY A 142 13.64 7.64 -11.02
CA GLY A 142 14.09 6.25 -11.03
C GLY A 142 13.14 5.36 -11.84
N ARG A 143 13.22 4.04 -11.66
CA ARG A 143 12.27 3.09 -12.25
C ARG A 143 11.01 3.01 -11.37
N SER A 144 9.89 3.43 -11.92
CA SER A 144 8.58 3.37 -11.25
C SER A 144 7.84 2.08 -11.63
N LEU A 145 7.43 1.31 -10.63
CA LEU A 145 6.60 0.12 -10.78
C LEU A 145 5.23 0.38 -10.14
N ILE A 146 4.18 0.44 -10.96
CA ILE A 146 2.81 0.55 -10.43
C ILE A 146 2.33 -0.82 -9.97
N PHE A 147 2.08 -0.95 -8.67
CA PHE A 147 1.49 -2.17 -8.10
C PHE A 147 -0.02 -2.16 -8.33
N THR A 148 -0.57 -3.24 -8.87
CA THR A 148 -1.99 -3.28 -9.21
C THR A 148 -2.87 -3.25 -7.98
N SER A 149 -3.76 -2.26 -7.94
CA SER A 149 -4.86 -2.15 -6.99
C SER A 149 -6.17 -1.83 -7.75
N PRO A 150 -7.39 -2.14 -7.24
CA PRO A 150 -8.62 -1.95 -8.00
C PRO A 150 -8.83 -0.54 -8.57
N HIS A 151 -8.38 0.53 -7.89
CA HIS A 151 -8.53 1.90 -8.40
C HIS A 151 -7.64 2.21 -9.59
N ASN A 152 -6.46 1.58 -9.69
CA ASN A 152 -5.44 1.99 -10.65
C ASN A 152 -5.42 1.15 -11.93
N VAL A 153 -6.37 0.22 -12.14
CA VAL A 153 -6.39 -0.71 -13.28
C VAL A 153 -6.39 -0.03 -14.65
N ASN A 154 -6.87 1.20 -14.73
CA ASN A 154 -6.91 2.00 -15.98
C ASN A 154 -5.65 2.84 -16.20
N THR A 155 -4.71 2.83 -15.25
CA THR A 155 -3.45 3.57 -15.34
C THR A 155 -2.48 2.84 -16.26
N THR A 156 -1.97 3.53 -17.30
CA THR A 156 -1.10 2.92 -18.33
C THR A 156 0.27 3.59 -18.45
N ALA A 157 0.54 4.64 -17.66
CA ALA A 157 1.75 5.45 -17.77
C ALA A 157 3.02 4.81 -17.14
N PHE A 158 2.88 3.71 -16.41
CA PHE A 158 3.96 3.09 -15.64
C PHE A 158 4.11 1.62 -15.98
N GLU A 159 5.32 1.08 -15.77
CA GLU A 159 5.53 -0.36 -15.78
C GLU A 159 4.71 -0.99 -14.63
N ARG A 160 3.86 -1.96 -14.96
CA ARG A 160 2.93 -2.58 -14.00
C ARG A 160 3.47 -3.89 -13.44
N VAL A 161 3.16 -4.14 -12.17
CA VAL A 161 3.28 -5.44 -11.50
C VAL A 161 1.94 -5.80 -10.86
N ASN A 162 1.39 -6.97 -11.20
CA ASN A 162 0.08 -7.40 -10.72
C ASN A 162 0.13 -8.20 -9.41
N SER A 163 1.31 -8.65 -9.01
CA SER A 163 1.52 -9.47 -7.83
C SER A 163 2.96 -9.38 -7.36
N TRP A 164 3.22 -9.86 -6.14
CA TRP A 164 4.59 -10.01 -5.64
C TRP A 164 5.40 -11.05 -6.42
N GLU A 165 4.77 -12.02 -7.06
CA GLU A 165 5.43 -12.94 -7.99
C GLU A 165 6.01 -12.20 -9.22
N GLU A 166 5.26 -11.26 -9.79
CA GLU A 166 5.76 -10.43 -10.89
C GLU A 166 6.88 -9.48 -10.42
N VAL A 167 6.79 -8.96 -9.19
CA VAL A 167 7.88 -8.18 -8.58
C VAL A 167 9.15 -9.03 -8.46
N CYS A 168 9.03 -10.25 -7.93
CA CYS A 168 10.12 -11.22 -7.82
C CYS A 168 10.77 -11.45 -9.20
N SER A 169 10.00 -11.83 -10.21
CA SER A 169 10.51 -12.09 -11.56
C SER A 169 11.23 -10.90 -12.21
N LYS A 170 10.93 -9.66 -11.80
CA LYS A 170 11.51 -8.45 -12.38
C LYS A 170 12.74 -7.93 -11.64
N LEU A 171 12.87 -8.26 -10.36
CA LEU A 171 13.87 -7.65 -9.47
C LEU A 171 14.85 -8.66 -8.87
N LEU A 172 14.52 -9.95 -8.76
CA LEU A 172 15.42 -11.00 -8.29
C LEU A 172 16.13 -11.70 -9.46
#